data_AF-A0A1F6BEI9-F1
#
_entry.id   AF-A0A1F6BEI9-F1
#
_cell.length_a   1.000
_cell.length_b   1.000
_cell.length_c   1.000
_cell.angle_alpha   90.00
_cell.angle_beta   90.00
_cell.angle_gamma   90.00
#
_symmetry.space_group_name_H-M   'P 1'
#
loop_
_entity.id
_entity.type
_entity.pdbx_description
1 polymer ?
#
loop_
_entity_poly.entity_id
_entity_poly.type
_entity_poly.pdbx_seq_one_letter_code
_entity_poly.pdbx_strand_id
1 'polypeptide(L)'
;MAIPKFKPLANAGEGTKKVAKPILMVIIAILLGAFGLEATNNDWDIGKILTGTPVSEAEILRDEKGNLKQDAAGNFITRIMRDKEGNIVKDNSSGGKYTDEYNCDDFTTQPEAQKFYDKAGGVSQDTNRLDGDKDGIACESLPQGAQ
;
A
#
# COMPACT_ATOMS: atom_id res chain seq x y z
N MET A 1 22.88 -1.78 -24.00
CA MET A 1 22.02 -1.45 -25.16
C MET A 1 21.91 0.06 -25.27
N ALA A 2 22.15 0.63 -26.45
CA ALA A 2 21.94 2.06 -26.67
C ALA A 2 20.43 2.35 -26.78
N ILE A 3 19.93 3.30 -25.99
CA ILE A 3 18.55 3.74 -26.08
C ILE A 3 18.35 4.41 -27.46
N PRO A 4 17.41 3.93 -28.30
CA PRO A 4 17.17 4.51 -29.61
C PRO A 4 16.71 5.97 -29.46
N LYS A 5 17.28 6.87 -30.26
CA LYS A 5 16.95 8.31 -30.22
C LYS A 5 15.51 8.53 -30.72
N PHE A 6 14.60 8.80 -29.80
CA PHE A 6 13.22 9.17 -30.13
C PHE A 6 13.17 10.58 -30.75
N LYS A 7 12.77 10.69 -32.03
CA LYS A 7 12.62 11.95 -32.76
C LYS A 7 11.23 12.05 -33.42
N PRO A 8 10.15 12.18 -32.63
CA PRO A 8 8.77 12.10 -33.10
C PRO A 8 8.35 13.24 -34.04
N LEU A 9 9.12 14.34 -34.04
CA LEU A 9 8.85 15.52 -34.88
C LEU A 9 9.96 15.78 -35.90
N ALA A 10 10.79 14.79 -36.25
CA ALA A 10 11.92 15.00 -37.16
C ALA A 10 11.52 15.67 -38.48
N ASN A 11 10.40 15.22 -39.06
CA ASN A 11 9.90 15.63 -40.37
C ASN A 11 8.87 16.76 -40.34
N ALA A 12 8.59 17.35 -39.16
CA ALA A 12 7.62 18.44 -39.03
C ALA A 12 8.21 19.82 -39.36
N GLY A 13 7.39 20.74 -39.88
CA GLY A 13 7.76 22.14 -40.14
C GLY A 13 8.09 22.91 -38.86
N GLU A 14 8.92 23.97 -38.97
CA GLU A 14 9.39 24.73 -37.79
C GLU A 14 8.25 25.35 -36.96
N GLY A 15 7.21 25.88 -37.62
CA GLY A 15 6.03 26.40 -36.94
C GLY A 15 5.32 25.32 -36.11
N THR A 16 5.12 24.14 -36.69
CA THR A 16 4.54 22.97 -36.01
C THR A 16 5.43 22.48 -34.86
N LYS A 17 6.76 22.50 -35.01
CA LYS A 17 7.70 22.12 -33.94
C LYS A 17 7.62 23.05 -32.74
N LYS A 18 7.48 24.36 -32.94
CA LYS A 18 7.36 25.35 -31.86
C LYS A 18 6.10 25.15 -31.01
N VAL A 19 5.03 24.65 -31.62
CA VAL A 19 3.74 24.40 -30.94
C VAL A 19 3.64 22.98 -30.39
N ALA A 20 3.97 21.96 -31.19
CA ALA A 20 3.77 20.56 -30.83
C ALA A 20 4.80 20.05 -29.81
N LYS A 21 6.03 20.58 -29.80
CA LYS A 21 7.08 20.14 -28.87
C LYS A 21 6.74 20.38 -27.39
N PRO A 22 6.31 21.58 -26.94
CA PRO A 22 5.92 21.76 -25.54
C PRO A 22 4.69 20.93 -25.16
N ILE A 23 3.69 20.83 -26.05
CA ILE A 23 2.51 19.99 -25.82
C ILE A 23 2.91 18.52 -25.62
N LEU A 24 3.77 18.00 -26.52
CA LEU A 24 4.27 16.64 -26.42
C LEU A 24 5.06 16.40 -25.13
N MET A 25 5.88 17.36 -24.69
CA MET A 25 6.61 17.26 -23.42
C MET A 25 5.66 17.23 -22.22
N VAL A 26 4.60 18.04 -22.22
CA VAL A 26 3.57 18.02 -21.18
C VAL A 26 2.85 16.68 -21.15
N ILE A 27 2.43 16.17 -22.32
CA ILE A 27 1.79 14.86 -22.42
C ILE A 27 2.72 13.76 -21.90
N ILE A 28 3.99 13.76 -22.31
CA ILE A 28 4.98 12.79 -21.83
C ILE A 28 5.14 12.89 -20.30
N ALA A 29 5.20 14.10 -19.74
CA ALA A 29 5.30 14.28 -18.29
C ALA A 29 4.08 13.72 -17.55
N ILE A 30 2.87 13.95 -18.08
CA ILE A 30 1.63 13.39 -17.53
C ILE A 30 1.64 11.86 -17.61
N LEU A 31 2.03 11.30 -18.76
CA LEU A 31 2.12 9.84 -18.96
C LEU A 31 3.17 9.20 -18.05
N LEU A 32 4.32 9.84 -17.85
CA LEU A 32 5.35 9.37 -16.93
C LEU A 32 4.87 9.43 -15.47
N GLY A 33 4.14 10.48 -15.09
CA GLY A 33 3.50 10.57 -13.78
C GLY A 33 2.52 9.42 -13.56
N ALA A 34 1.58 9.22 -14.51
CA ALA A 34 0.61 8.13 -14.44
C ALA A 34 1.27 6.74 -14.42
N PHE A 35 2.28 6.51 -15.25
CA PHE A 35 3.05 5.27 -15.25
C PHE A 35 3.79 5.05 -13.92
N GLY A 36 4.34 6.10 -13.31
CA GLY A 36 4.99 6.01 -12.01
C GLY A 36 4.03 5.61 -10.89
N LEU A 37 2.82 6.17 -10.88
CA LEU A 37 1.77 5.79 -9.94
C LEU A 37 1.35 4.33 -10.14
N GLU A 38 1.11 3.92 -11.38
CA GLU A 38 0.74 2.53 -11.70
C GLU A 38 1.85 1.54 -11.36
N ALA A 39 3.09 1.84 -11.74
CA ALA A 39 4.24 0.96 -11.52
C ALA A 39 4.59 0.77 -10.04
N THR A 40 4.19 1.71 -9.18
CA THR A 40 4.41 1.63 -7.73
C THR A 40 3.20 1.11 -6.96
N ASN A 41 2.06 0.87 -7.62
CA ASN A 41 0.80 0.44 -7.01
C ASN A 41 0.30 1.34 -5.86
N ASN A 42 0.84 2.56 -5.71
CA ASN A 42 0.48 3.48 -4.64
C ASN A 42 -0.74 4.31 -5.03
N ASP A 43 -1.85 4.14 -4.31
CA ASP A 43 -2.96 5.09 -4.36
C ASP A 43 -2.88 6.05 -3.19
N TRP A 44 -3.18 7.32 -3.42
CA TRP A 44 -3.26 8.31 -2.35
C TRP A 44 -4.61 9.03 -2.34
N ASP A 45 -5.12 9.27 -1.14
CA ASP A 45 -6.30 10.08 -0.89
C ASP A 45 -5.97 11.56 -1.10
N ILE A 46 -6.40 12.09 -2.25
CA ILE A 46 -6.18 13.48 -2.65
C ILE A 46 -6.82 14.46 -1.65
N GLY A 47 -7.97 14.10 -1.04
CA GLY A 47 -8.62 14.94 -0.04
C GLY A 47 -7.75 15.13 1.20
N LYS A 48 -7.11 14.06 1.66
CA LYS A 48 -6.15 14.10 2.78
C LYS A 48 -4.92 14.94 2.43
N ILE A 49 -4.33 14.72 1.26
CA ILE A 49 -3.17 15.52 0.81
C ILE A 49 -3.50 17.02 0.76
N LEU A 50 -4.66 17.38 0.22
CA LEU A 50 -5.09 18.78 0.11
C LEU A 50 -5.40 19.43 1.46
N THR A 51 -5.72 18.64 2.48
CA THR A 51 -5.95 19.11 3.86
C THR A 51 -4.65 19.15 4.69
N GLY A 52 -3.51 18.78 4.10
CA GLY A 52 -2.18 18.93 4.69
C GLY A 52 -1.64 17.69 5.40
N THR A 53 -2.26 16.52 5.24
CA THR A 53 -1.68 15.28 5.77
C THR A 53 -0.44 14.87 4.96
N PRO A 54 0.58 14.28 5.58
CA PRO A 54 1.73 13.74 4.85
C PRO A 54 1.30 12.64 3.87
N VAL A 55 1.95 12.60 2.71
CA VAL A 55 1.60 11.69 1.61
C VAL A 55 1.70 10.20 2.02
N SER A 56 2.60 9.86 2.93
CA SER A 56 2.74 8.50 3.48
C SER A 56 1.52 8.03 4.30
N GLU A 57 0.75 8.97 4.85
CA GLU A 57 -0.42 8.67 5.69
C GLU A 57 -1.74 8.79 4.89
N ALA A 58 -1.66 9.36 3.69
CA ALA A 58 -2.76 9.42 2.73
C ALA A 58 -2.83 8.19 1.82
N GLU A 59 -1.96 7.20 1.98
CA GLU A 59 -1.98 5.98 1.17
C GLU A 59 -3.29 5.19 1.38
N ILE A 60 -3.91 4.77 0.28
CA ILE A 60 -5.14 3.96 0.26
C ILE A 60 -4.76 2.52 -0.04
N LEU A 61 -5.32 1.59 0.72
CA LEU A 61 -5.03 0.17 0.56
C LEU A 61 -5.86 -0.43 -0.58
N ARG A 62 -5.23 -1.28 -1.39
CA ARG A 62 -5.89 -2.12 -2.40
C ARG A 62 -6.22 -3.52 -1.88
N ASP A 63 -7.23 -4.14 -2.48
CA ASP A 63 -7.44 -5.59 -2.42
C ASP A 63 -6.56 -6.34 -3.45
N GLU A 64 -6.56 -7.66 -3.39
CA GLU A 64 -5.81 -8.53 -4.32
C GLU A 64 -6.23 -8.38 -5.79
N LYS A 65 -7.38 -7.74 -6.05
CA LYS A 65 -7.93 -7.48 -7.39
C LYS A 65 -7.63 -6.06 -7.87
N GLY A 66 -6.93 -5.26 -7.09
CA GLY A 66 -6.59 -3.88 -7.41
C GLY A 66 -7.69 -2.86 -7.14
N ASN A 67 -8.74 -3.20 -6.39
CA ASN A 67 -9.77 -2.25 -5.99
C ASN A 67 -9.39 -1.56 -4.68
N LEU A 68 -9.78 -0.29 -4.53
CA LEU A 68 -9.61 0.48 -3.30
C LEU A 68 -10.45 -0.13 -2.17
N LYS A 69 -9.83 -0.38 -1.02
CA LYS A 69 -10.56 -0.84 0.18
C LYS A 69 -11.33 0.31 0.80
N GLN A 70 -12.63 0.10 0.96
CA GLN A 70 -13.54 1.00 1.65
C GLN A 70 -14.10 0.33 2.90
N ASP A 71 -14.37 1.13 3.93
CA ASP A 71 -15.11 0.69 5.10
C ASP A 71 -16.60 0.45 4.73
N ALA A 72 -17.39 -0.03 5.68
CA ALA A 72 -18.82 -0.25 5.46
C ALA A 72 -19.64 1.04 5.27
N ALA A 73 -19.04 2.21 5.53
CA ALA A 73 -19.62 3.52 5.28
C ALA A 73 -19.18 4.13 3.93
N GLY A 74 -18.30 3.44 3.19
CA GLY A 74 -17.76 3.89 1.90
C GLY A 74 -16.54 4.80 2.00
N ASN A 75 -15.96 5.00 3.19
CA ASN A 75 -14.73 5.78 3.34
C ASN A 75 -13.51 4.93 2.96
N PHE A 76 -12.52 5.52 2.31
CA PHE A 76 -11.27 4.85 1.96
C PHE A 76 -10.45 4.48 3.19
N ILE A 77 -10.05 3.22 3.30
CA ILE A 77 -9.28 2.71 4.43
C ILE A 77 -7.80 3.04 4.20
N THR A 78 -7.27 3.97 5.00
CA THR A 78 -5.83 4.30 5.03
C THR A 78 -5.07 3.54 6.13
N ARG A 79 -5.78 2.98 7.12
CA ARG A 79 -5.23 2.08 8.15
C ARG A 79 -6.23 0.97 8.45
N ILE A 80 -5.80 -0.28 8.45
CA ILE A 80 -6.67 -1.42 8.76
C ILE A 80 -6.63 -1.69 10.26
N MET A 81 -7.79 -1.59 10.92
CA MET A 81 -7.97 -2.12 12.27
C MET A 81 -8.30 -3.61 12.21
N ARG A 82 -7.65 -4.41 13.05
CA ARG A 82 -7.92 -5.84 13.19
C ARG A 82 -8.24 -6.20 14.63
N ASP A 83 -8.91 -7.33 14.83
CA ASP A 83 -8.95 -8.00 16.12
C ASP A 83 -7.70 -8.89 16.31
N LYS A 84 -7.57 -9.53 17.49
CA LYS A 84 -6.46 -10.46 17.77
C LYS A 84 -6.49 -11.69 16.86
N GLU A 85 -7.64 -12.03 16.31
CA GLU A 85 -7.81 -13.12 15.36
C GLU A 85 -7.46 -12.73 13.92
N GLY A 86 -7.06 -11.47 13.68
CA GLY A 86 -6.66 -10.92 12.40
C GLY A 86 -7.81 -10.55 11.46
N ASN A 87 -9.07 -10.57 11.92
CA ASN A 87 -10.21 -10.11 11.14
C ASN A 87 -10.28 -8.59 11.13
N ILE A 88 -10.74 -8.00 10.02
CA ILE A 88 -10.89 -6.55 9.90
C ILE A 88 -12.11 -6.10 10.71
N VAL A 89 -11.92 -5.16 11.64
CA VAL A 89 -12.98 -4.58 12.48
C VAL A 89 -13.29 -3.14 12.08
N LYS A 90 -14.53 -2.71 12.32
CA LYS A 90 -15.04 -1.38 11.91
C LYS A 90 -14.78 -0.29 12.94
N ASP A 91 -14.51 -0.67 14.18
CA ASP A 91 -14.29 0.23 15.32
C ASP A 91 -13.50 -0.49 16.44
N ASN A 92 -13.11 0.26 17.48
CA ASN A 92 -12.41 -0.28 18.65
C ASN A 92 -13.35 -1.09 19.58
N SER A 93 -14.57 -1.44 19.15
CA SER A 93 -15.56 -2.11 20.01
C SER A 93 -15.18 -3.55 20.38
N SER A 94 -14.24 -4.16 19.66
CA SER A 94 -13.69 -5.49 19.96
C SER A 94 -12.33 -5.47 20.68
N GLY A 95 -11.83 -4.29 21.08
CA GLY A 95 -10.45 -4.14 21.55
C GLY A 95 -9.42 -4.35 20.44
N GLY A 96 -9.82 -4.10 19.19
CA GLY A 96 -8.97 -4.19 18.02
C GLY A 96 -8.03 -2.99 17.90
N LYS A 97 -6.81 -3.23 17.45
CA LYS A 97 -5.79 -2.20 17.21
C LYS A 97 -5.57 -2.01 15.70
N TYR A 98 -4.84 -0.96 15.31
CA TYR A 98 -4.36 -0.90 13.93
C TYR A 98 -3.36 -2.03 13.66
N THR A 99 -3.33 -2.53 12.43
CA THR A 99 -2.52 -3.70 12.05
C THR A 99 -1.04 -3.50 12.37
N ASP A 100 -0.55 -2.26 12.25
CA ASP A 100 0.81 -1.81 12.54
C ASP A 100 1.11 -1.56 14.03
N GLU A 101 0.13 -1.74 14.92
CA GLU A 101 0.27 -1.56 16.38
C GLU A 101 0.32 -2.88 17.17
N TYR A 102 0.14 -4.02 16.50
CA TYR A 102 0.18 -5.34 17.12
C TYR A 102 1.61 -5.83 17.34
N ASN A 103 1.96 -6.29 18.54
CA ASN A 103 3.26 -6.90 18.83
C ASN A 103 3.10 -8.34 19.35
N CYS A 104 4.20 -9.08 19.47
CA CYS A 104 4.17 -10.44 20.04
C CYS A 104 3.56 -10.49 21.45
N ASP A 105 3.73 -9.42 22.25
CA ASP A 105 3.15 -9.30 23.59
C ASP A 105 1.61 -9.19 23.60
N ASP A 106 0.99 -8.92 22.45
CA ASP A 106 -0.47 -8.86 22.33
C ASP A 106 -1.13 -10.25 22.24
N PHE A 107 -0.33 -11.28 21.96
CA PHE A 107 -0.78 -12.66 21.77
C PHE A 107 -0.35 -13.55 22.92
N THR A 108 -1.20 -14.50 23.29
CA THR A 108 -0.90 -15.42 24.40
C THR A 108 -0.08 -16.61 23.91
N THR A 109 -0.29 -17.02 22.67
CA THR A 109 0.33 -18.21 22.07
C THR A 109 0.83 -17.95 20.66
N GLN A 110 1.84 -18.73 20.24
CA GLN A 110 2.40 -18.66 18.89
C GLN A 110 1.34 -18.93 17.80
N PRO A 111 0.43 -19.92 17.92
CA PRO A 111 -0.63 -20.14 16.93
C PRO A 111 -1.61 -18.97 16.80
N GLU A 112 -1.90 -18.23 17.88
CA GLU A 112 -2.71 -17.01 17.80
C GLU A 112 -2.00 -15.92 16.99
N ALA A 113 -0.73 -15.67 17.29
CA ALA A 113 0.10 -14.71 16.57
C ALA A 113 0.24 -15.09 15.09
N GLN A 114 0.47 -16.37 14.78
CA GLN A 114 0.56 -16.87 13.40
C GLN A 114 -0.73 -16.59 12.63
N LYS A 115 -1.88 -16.86 13.24
CA LYS A 115 -3.18 -16.67 12.58
C LYS A 115 -3.45 -15.19 12.28
N PHE A 116 -3.04 -14.29 13.17
CA PHE A 116 -3.06 -12.86 12.91
C PHE A 116 -2.12 -12.50 11.75
N TYR A 117 -0.87 -12.95 11.82
CA TYR A 117 0.19 -12.68 10.84
C TYR A 117 -0.21 -13.09 9.42
N ASP A 118 -0.73 -14.32 9.26
CA ASP A 118 -1.19 -14.84 7.97
C ASP A 118 -2.29 -13.95 7.36
N LYS A 119 -3.22 -13.44 8.19
CA LYS A 119 -4.30 -12.54 7.74
C LYS A 119 -3.85 -11.11 7.54
N ALA A 120 -2.82 -10.67 8.26
CA ALA A 120 -2.20 -9.36 8.13
C ALA A 120 -1.36 -9.25 6.84
N GLY A 121 -1.03 -10.38 6.21
CA GLY A 121 -0.34 -10.47 4.92
C GLY A 121 0.99 -11.24 4.98
N GLY A 122 1.34 -11.78 6.14
CA GLY A 122 2.49 -12.65 6.35
C GLY A 122 3.81 -12.02 5.92
N VAL A 123 4.72 -12.84 5.38
CA VAL A 123 6.09 -12.44 4.98
C VAL A 123 6.09 -11.29 3.98
N SER A 124 5.04 -11.18 3.16
CA SER A 124 4.91 -10.12 2.16
C SER A 124 4.59 -8.75 2.76
N GLN A 125 3.96 -8.71 3.95
CA GLN A 125 3.42 -7.52 4.60
C GLN A 125 3.60 -7.62 6.14
N ASP A 126 4.82 -7.91 6.58
CA ASP A 126 5.21 -7.96 8.01
C ASP A 126 5.45 -6.54 8.57
N THR A 127 4.39 -5.74 8.62
CA THR A 127 4.46 -4.32 9.01
C THR A 127 4.91 -4.15 10.46
N ASN A 128 4.50 -5.08 11.30
CA ASN A 128 4.71 -5.06 12.75
C ASN A 128 5.83 -5.98 13.22
N ARG A 129 6.62 -6.53 12.30
CA ARG A 129 7.81 -7.35 12.60
C ARG A 129 7.53 -8.50 13.55
N LEU A 130 6.38 -9.17 13.38
CA LEU A 130 6.05 -10.37 14.16
C LEU A 130 6.96 -11.53 13.77
N ASP A 131 7.43 -11.55 12.53
CA ASP A 131 8.37 -12.53 11.98
C ASP A 131 9.70 -11.81 11.66
N GLY A 132 10.52 -11.65 12.70
CA GLY A 132 11.71 -10.81 12.65
C GLY A 132 12.79 -11.28 11.66
N ASP A 133 12.87 -12.58 11.43
CA ASP A 133 13.82 -13.28 10.57
C ASP A 133 13.24 -13.73 9.21
N LYS A 134 11.93 -13.54 9.02
CA LYS A 134 11.19 -13.69 7.76
C LYS A 134 11.15 -15.13 7.26
N ASP A 135 11.07 -16.08 8.16
CA ASP A 135 10.99 -17.50 7.83
C ASP A 135 9.54 -18.00 7.64
N GLY A 136 8.56 -17.12 7.90
CA GLY A 136 7.13 -17.39 7.82
C GLY A 136 6.49 -17.70 9.17
N ILE A 137 7.24 -17.74 10.26
CA ILE A 137 6.78 -18.12 11.59
C ILE A 137 6.75 -16.88 12.49
N ALA A 138 5.55 -16.42 12.81
CA ALA A 138 5.39 -15.26 13.67
C ALA A 138 5.62 -15.60 15.14
N CYS A 139 6.33 -14.71 15.85
CA CYS A 139 6.47 -14.71 17.31
C CYS A 139 6.91 -16.06 17.90
N GLU A 140 7.94 -16.69 17.33
CA GLU A 140 8.44 -18.01 17.74
C GLU A 140 8.75 -18.16 19.24
N SER A 141 9.04 -17.04 19.91
CA SER A 141 9.30 -16.99 21.35
C SER A 141 8.06 -17.26 22.23
N LEU A 142 6.86 -17.17 21.66
CA LEU A 142 5.61 -17.44 22.39
C LEU A 142 5.39 -18.94 22.60
N PRO A 143 4.67 -19.33 23.67
CA PRO A 143 4.33 -20.73 23.88
C PRO A 143 3.43 -21.24 22.75
N GLN A 144 3.64 -22.48 22.33
CA GLN A 144 2.83 -23.16 21.29
C GLN A 144 1.37 -23.46 21.72
N GLY A 145 0.97 -23.02 22.93
CA GLY A 145 -0.26 -23.41 23.60
C GLY A 145 -0.11 -24.77 24.30
N ALA A 146 -0.81 -24.95 25.42
CA ALA A 146 -0.99 -26.29 25.97
C ALA A 146 -1.93 -27.06 25.04
N GLN A 147 -1.46 -28.21 24.53
CA GLN A 147 -2.26 -29.16 23.76
C GLN A 147 -3.45 -29.68 24.57
#